data_AF-A0ABD4Q5Z3-F1
#
_entry.id   AF-A0ABD4Q5Z3-F1
#
_cell.length_a   1.000
_cell.length_b   1.000
_cell.length_c   1.000
_cell.angle_alpha   90.00
_cell.angle_beta   90.00
_cell.angle_gamma   90.00
#
_symmetry.space_group_name_H-M   'P 1'
#
loop_
_entity.id
_entity.type
_entity.pdbx_description
1 polymer ?
#
loop_
_entity_poly.entity_id
_entity_poly.type
_entity_poly.pdbx_seq_one_letter_code
_entity_poly.pdbx_strand_id
1 'polypeptide(L)' 'HGYACLRVDMRGNGDSEGLMEDEYSVQELNDACAVIDWIAAQPWSTGKVGMMGISWGGFNSLQVAALQPEALKAIITLCS' A
#
# COMPACT_ATOMS: atom_id res chain seq x y z
N HIS A 1 -14.60 -9.68 12.02
CA HIS A 1 -13.97 -8.40 12.43
C HIS A 1 -14.33 -7.20 11.56
N GLY A 2 -15.14 -7.32 10.49
CA GLY A 2 -15.69 -6.15 9.78
C GLY A 2 -14.71 -5.33 8.93
N TYR A 3 -13.47 -5.80 8.75
CA TYR A 3 -12.49 -5.21 7.84
C TYR A 3 -12.54 -5.89 6.47
N ALA A 4 -12.47 -5.10 5.41
CA ALA A 4 -12.04 -5.58 4.10
C ALA A 4 -10.51 -5.68 4.10
N CYS A 5 -9.97 -6.82 3.67
CA CYS A 5 -8.53 -7.06 3.61
C CYS A 5 -8.13 -7.28 2.16
N LEU A 6 -7.07 -6.61 1.73
CA LEU A 6 -6.56 -6.68 0.37
C LEU A 6 -5.09 -7.07 0.41
N ARG A 7 -4.70 -7.93 -0.50
CA ARG A 7 -3.31 -8.18 -0.88
C ARG A 7 -3.15 -7.66 -2.30
N VAL A 8 -2.12 -6.85 -2.51
CA VAL A 8 -1.91 -6.14 -3.77
C VAL A 8 -0.57 -6.62 -4.32
N ASP A 9 -0.58 -7.14 -5.54
CA ASP A 9 0.66 -7.49 -6.23
C ASP A 9 1.29 -6.22 -6.78
N MET A 10 2.57 -6.02 -6.48
CA MET A 10 3.32 -4.87 -6.96
C MET A 10 3.46 -4.91 -8.49
N ARG A 11 3.66 -3.75 -9.10
CA ARG A 11 3.93 -3.62 -10.54
C ARG A 11 4.99 -4.62 -11.00
N GLY A 12 4.70 -5.40 -12.04
CA GLY A 12 5.62 -6.42 -12.57
C GLY A 12 5.72 -7.71 -11.75
N ASN A 13 4.87 -7.90 -10.75
CA ASN A 13 4.78 -9.14 -9.97
C ASN A 13 3.35 -9.70 -10.01
N GLY A 14 3.22 -11.02 -9.78
CA GLY A 14 1.91 -11.68 -9.80
C GLY A 14 1.18 -11.46 -11.11
N ASP A 15 -0.06 -10.96 -11.02
CA ASP A 15 -0.88 -10.60 -12.18
C ASP A 15 -0.79 -9.11 -12.55
N SER A 16 0.01 -8.31 -11.84
CA SER A 16 0.19 -6.88 -12.11
C SER A 16 1.10 -6.67 -13.33
N GLU A 17 0.61 -5.87 -14.28
CA GLU A 17 1.36 -5.49 -15.48
C GLU A 17 2.57 -4.56 -15.16
N GLY A 18 3.37 -4.28 -16.19
CA GLY A 18 4.55 -3.41 -16.10
C GLY A 18 5.81 -4.14 -15.64
N LEU A 19 6.81 -3.37 -15.23
CA LEU A 19 8.09 -3.89 -14.74
C LEU A 19 8.40 -3.31 -13.35
N MET A 20 8.95 -4.16 -12.48
CA MET A 20 9.58 -3.74 -11.23
C MET A 20 11.03 -3.40 -11.54
N GLU A 21 11.38 -2.12 -11.60
CA GLU A 21 12.74 -1.70 -11.94
C GLU A 21 13.70 -1.80 -10.74
N ASP A 22 13.23 -1.44 -9.54
CA ASP A 22 14.01 -1.48 -8.30
C ASP A 22 13.10 -1.52 -7.06
N GLU A 23 13.67 -1.90 -5.92
CA GLU A 23 13.02 -1.88 -4.62
C GLU A 23 12.95 -0.44 -4.05
N TYR A 24 11.84 -0.09 -3.39
CA TYR A 24 11.61 1.21 -2.75
C TYR A 24 11.67 2.40 -3.71
N SER A 25 11.44 2.14 -4.99
CA SER A 25 11.46 3.17 -6.01
C SER A 25 10.34 4.19 -5.78
N VAL A 26 10.52 5.41 -6.29
CA VAL A 26 9.45 6.42 -6.30
C VAL A 26 8.19 5.88 -6.99
N GLN A 27 8.35 5.01 -7.99
CA GLN A 27 7.23 4.38 -8.68
C GLN A 27 6.45 3.43 -7.75
N GLU A 28 7.13 2.58 -6.97
CA GLU A 28 6.49 1.68 -6.01
C GLU A 28 5.67 2.46 -4.96
N LEU A 29 6.23 3.56 -4.44
CA LEU A 29 5.53 4.42 -3.48
C LEU A 29 4.31 5.11 -4.10
N ASN A 30 4.44 5.60 -5.32
CA ASN A 30 3.32 6.21 -6.07
C ASN A 30 2.21 5.19 -6.34
N ASP A 31 2.57 3.97 -6.72
CA ASP A 31 1.62 2.88 -6.94
C ASP A 31 0.87 2.55 -5.64
N ALA A 32 1.56 2.50 -4.51
CA ALA A 32 0.94 2.29 -3.20
C ALA A 32 -0.04 3.43 -2.82
N CYS A 33 0.33 4.69 -3.05
CA CYS A 33 -0.59 5.83 -2.85
C CYS A 33 -1.83 5.72 -3.73
N ALA A 34 -1.66 5.41 -5.02
CA ALA A 34 -2.78 5.25 -5.95
C ALA A 34 -3.73 4.12 -5.54
N VAL A 35 -3.17 3.01 -5.03
CA VAL A 35 -3.96 1.89 -4.48
C VAL A 35 -4.72 2.31 -3.23
N ILE A 36 -4.10 3.05 -2.31
CA ILE A 36 -4.78 3.56 -1.10
C ILE A 36 -5.95 4.46 -1.47
N ASP A 37 -5.76 5.38 -2.41
CA ASP A 37 -6.82 6.28 -2.89
C ASP A 37 -7.95 5.50 -3.57
N TRP A 38 -7.60 4.51 -4.40
CA TRP A 38 -8.57 3.63 -5.04
C TRP A 38 -9.39 2.86 -4.00
N ILE A 39 -8.74 2.25 -2.99
CA ILE A 39 -9.42 1.54 -1.90
C ILE A 39 -10.37 2.48 -1.16
N ALA A 40 -9.93 3.69 -0.84
CA ALA A 40 -10.71 4.66 -0.09
C ALA A 40 -11.99 5.09 -0.85
N ALA A 41 -11.94 5.11 -2.18
CA ALA A 41 -13.06 5.49 -3.03
C ALA A 41 -14.11 4.38 -3.26
N GLN A 42 -13.84 3.14 -2.85
CA GLN A 42 -14.76 2.03 -3.10
C GLN A 42 -16.01 2.11 -2.22
N PRO A 43 -17.20 1.69 -2.71
CA PRO A 43 -18.47 1.79 -1.97
C PRO A 43 -18.52 0.91 -0.71
N TRP A 44 -17.67 -0.11 -0.63
CA TRP A 44 -17.52 -0.98 0.53
C TRP A 44 -16.51 -0.44 1.56
N SER A 45 -15.77 0.62 1.22
CA SER A 45 -14.78 1.25 2.08
C SER A 45 -15.39 2.36 2.91
N THR A 46 -14.84 2.55 4.11
CA THR A 46 -15.22 3.70 4.98
C THR A 46 -14.38 4.94 4.68
N GLY A 47 -13.54 4.91 3.64
CA GLY A 47 -12.56 5.96 3.33
C GLY A 47 -11.33 5.96 4.24
N LYS A 48 -11.23 5.00 5.18
CA LYS A 48 -10.09 4.85 6.09
C LYS A 48 -9.33 3.58 5.76
N VAL A 49 -8.06 3.71 5.43
CA VAL A 49 -7.18 2.60 5.04
C VAL A 49 -6.10 2.42 6.10
N GLY A 50 -5.77 1.15 6.38
CA GLY A 50 -4.60 0.77 7.16
C GLY A 50 -3.68 -0.09 6.30
N MET A 51 -2.36 0.08 6.47
CA MET A 51 -1.36 -0.72 5.77
C MET A 51 -0.57 -1.56 6.77
N MET A 52 -0.25 -2.80 6.41
CA MET A 52 0.51 -3.72 7.27
C MET A 52 1.45 -4.55 6.41
N GLY A 53 2.67 -4.77 6.89
CA GLY A 53 3.64 -5.60 6.19
C GLY A 53 4.81 -6.07 7.06
N ILE A 54 5.50 -7.11 6.58
CA ILE A 54 6.71 -7.66 7.16
C ILE A 54 7.89 -7.37 6.23
N SER A 55 9.09 -7.12 6.78
CA SER A 55 10.32 -6.92 5.99
C SER A 55 10.11 -5.77 5.00
N TRP A 56 10.32 -6.00 3.69
CA TRP A 56 10.05 -5.02 2.64
C TRP A 56 8.69 -4.35 2.78
N GLY A 57 7.60 -5.10 2.97
CA GLY A 57 6.27 -4.50 3.14
C GLY A 57 6.15 -3.62 4.39
N GLY A 58 6.94 -3.91 5.43
CA GLY A 58 7.05 -3.09 6.63
C GLY A 58 7.80 -1.78 6.36
N PHE A 59 8.93 -1.86 5.67
CA PHE A 59 9.70 -0.66 5.27
C PHE A 59 8.93 0.22 4.28
N ASN A 60 8.27 -0.40 3.30
CA ASN A 60 7.40 0.28 2.34
C ASN A 60 6.23 0.99 3.07
N SER A 61 5.62 0.36 4.07
CA SER A 61 4.59 1.03 4.90
C SER A 61 5.11 2.30 5.59
N LEU A 62 6.36 2.33 6.06
CA LEU A 62 6.99 3.54 6.62
C LEU A 62 7.17 4.63 5.55
N GLN A 63 7.67 4.26 4.38
CA GLN A 63 7.92 5.20 3.29
C GLN A 63 6.62 5.79 2.72
N VAL A 64 5.59 4.97 2.53
CA VAL A 64 4.26 5.45 2.08
C VAL A 64 3.63 6.36 3.12
N ALA A 65 3.75 6.04 4.41
CA ALA A 65 3.26 6.93 5.46
C ALA A 65 3.96 8.29 5.48
N ALA A 66 5.25 8.35 5.10
CA ALA A 66 5.98 9.61 4.97
C ALA A 66 5.45 10.52 3.85
N LEU A 67 4.77 9.96 2.85
CA LEU A 67 4.08 10.72 1.79
C LEU A 67 2.72 11.30 2.23
N GLN A 68 2.26 10.93 3.44
CA GLN A 68 1.01 11.39 4.04
C GLN A 68 -0.26 11.24 3.15
N PRO A 69 -0.55 10.07 2.57
CA PRO A 69 -1.81 9.86 1.83
C PRO A 69 -3.00 10.13 2.75
N GLU A 70 -3.96 10.94 2.29
CA GLU A 70 -5.05 11.40 3.15
C GLU A 70 -5.83 10.22 3.76
N ALA A 71 -6.09 9.16 3.00
CA ALA A 71 -6.86 8.02 3.46
C ALA A 71 -6.10 7.06 4.41
N LEU A 72 -4.76 7.13 4.47
CA LEU A 72 -3.95 6.22 5.29
C LEU A 72 -3.96 6.68 6.76
N LYS A 73 -4.66 5.93 7.62
CA LYS A 73 -4.87 6.31 9.03
C LYS A 73 -4.02 5.54 10.03
N ALA A 74 -3.44 4.42 9.63
CA ALA A 74 -2.56 3.62 10.47
C ALA A 74 -1.63 2.74 9.63
N ILE A 75 -0.43 2.47 10.18
CA ILE A 75 0.48 1.45 9.65
C ILE A 75 0.86 0.46 10.77
N ILE A 76 1.13 -0.79 10.39
CA ILE A 76 1.71 -1.80 11.26
C ILE A 76 2.92 -2.40 10.57
N THR A 77 4.09 -2.09 11.09
CA THR A 77 5.38 -2.47 10.52
C THR A 77 6.00 -3.59 11.33
N LEU A 78 6.33 -4.71 10.69
CA LEU A 78 6.90 -5.88 11.35
C LEU A 78 8.29 -6.16 10.76
N CYS A 79 9.32 -6.29 11.60
CA CYS A 79 10.69 -6.62 11.18
C CYS A 79 11.21 -5.76 10.01
N SER A 80 11.08 -4.44 10.17
CA SER A 80 11.38 -3.41 9.15
C SER A 80 12.78 -2.85 9.37
#